data_AF-A0AAU6WLH1-F1
#
_entry.id   AF-A0AAU6WLH1-F1
#
_cell.length_a   1.000
_cell.length_b   1.000
_cell.length_c   1.000
_cell.angle_alpha   90.00
_cell.angle_beta   90.00
_cell.angle_gamma   90.00
#
_symmetry.space_group_name_H-M   'P 1'
#
loop_
_entity.id
_entity.type
_entity.pdbx_description
1 polymer ?
#
loop_
_entity_poly.entity_id
_entity_poly.type
_entity_poly.pdbx_seq_one_letter_code
_entity_poly.pdbx_strand_id
1 'polypeptide(L)'
;MGIYCSPWDRNSPLYGTPAYVEMYRKQLQELYSHYGNLFTSWHDGANGGDGYYGNARETRKIDRATYYDWPATWAITRKIQPEAVIFGDVGPDIRWVGNEEGHAGETCWATYEPQAPEEGKSRPMVLRNMNWALKAPGTASTGCPQNVMSHFARAGFIMPAKTAK
;
A
#
# COMPACT_ATOMS: atom_id res chain seq x y z
N MET A 1 -14.25 1.29 8.92
CA MET A 1 -13.11 0.53 9.48
C MET A 1 -11.94 0.57 8.49
N GLY A 2 -10.69 0.51 8.92
CA GLY A 2 -9.52 0.32 8.04
C GLY A 2 -8.86 -1.02 8.35
N ILE A 3 -8.28 -1.67 7.34
CA ILE A 3 -7.58 -2.95 7.51
C ILE A 3 -6.12 -2.82 7.10
N TYR A 4 -5.26 -3.36 7.95
CA TYR A 4 -3.85 -3.64 7.67
C TYR A 4 -3.68 -5.16 7.64
N CYS A 5 -3.11 -5.68 6.55
CA CYS A 5 -2.71 -7.08 6.45
C CYS A 5 -1.32 -7.13 5.81
N SER A 6 -0.30 -7.42 6.62
CA SER A 6 1.10 -7.35 6.21
C SER A 6 1.36 -8.24 4.98
N PRO A 7 1.86 -7.69 3.88
CA PRO A 7 2.31 -8.50 2.74
C PRO A 7 3.51 -9.38 3.12
N TRP A 8 4.39 -8.89 4.01
CA TRP A 8 5.49 -9.67 4.56
C TRP A 8 5.05 -10.51 5.76
N ASP A 9 5.10 -11.83 5.61
CA ASP A 9 4.75 -12.79 6.67
C ASP A 9 5.98 -13.62 7.05
N ARG A 10 6.48 -13.39 8.27
CA ARG A 10 7.64 -14.10 8.84
C ARG A 10 7.29 -15.49 9.37
N ASN A 11 6.01 -15.85 9.45
CA ASN A 11 5.55 -17.13 9.95
C ASN A 11 5.35 -18.15 8.82
N SER A 12 4.65 -17.78 7.75
CA SER A 12 4.23 -18.75 6.72
C SER A 12 5.42 -19.42 6.02
N PRO A 13 5.48 -20.77 5.96
CA PRO A 13 6.49 -21.48 5.18
C PRO A 13 6.39 -21.21 3.68
N LEU A 14 5.25 -20.70 3.19
CA LEU A 14 5.03 -20.43 1.77
C LEU A 14 5.64 -19.10 1.32
N TYR A 15 6.04 -18.21 2.25
CA TYR A 15 6.51 -16.86 1.91
C TYR A 15 7.65 -16.89 0.87
N GLY A 16 7.61 -16.06 -0.16
CA GLY A 16 8.56 -16.11 -1.28
C GLY A 16 8.18 -17.09 -2.40
N THR A 17 7.01 -17.74 -2.34
CA THR A 17 6.48 -18.59 -3.41
C THR A 17 5.15 -18.06 -3.95
N PRO A 18 4.74 -18.44 -5.18
CA PRO A 18 3.43 -18.06 -5.72
C PRO A 18 2.25 -18.51 -4.82
N ALA A 19 2.38 -19.65 -4.14
CA ALA A 19 1.35 -20.17 -3.24
C ALA A 19 1.05 -19.23 -2.06
N TYR A 20 2.04 -18.48 -1.58
CA TYR A 20 1.81 -17.47 -0.56
C TYR A 20 0.96 -16.31 -1.07
N VAL A 21 1.18 -15.87 -2.31
CA VAL A 21 0.39 -14.78 -2.91
C VAL A 21 -1.08 -15.19 -3.02
N GLU A 22 -1.36 -16.44 -3.39
CA GLU A 22 -2.72 -16.97 -3.39
C GLU A 22 -3.33 -17.01 -1.99
N MET A 23 -2.58 -17.47 -0.98
CA MET A 23 -3.01 -17.49 0.41
C MET A 23 -3.32 -16.08 0.92
N TYR A 24 -2.43 -15.13 0.68
CA TYR A 24 -2.59 -13.73 1.05
C TYR A 24 -3.86 -13.12 0.43
N ARG A 25 -4.10 -13.36 -0.85
CA ARG A 25 -5.32 -12.90 -1.54
C ARG A 25 -6.59 -13.51 -0.97
N LYS A 26 -6.57 -14.77 -0.51
CA LYS A 26 -7.72 -15.39 0.17
C LYS A 26 -7.99 -14.72 1.51
N GLN A 27 -6.95 -14.43 2.31
CA GLN A 27 -7.10 -13.69 3.57
C GLN A 27 -7.70 -12.31 3.34
N LEU A 28 -7.24 -11.58 2.31
CA LEU A 28 -7.85 -10.29 1.95
C LEU A 28 -9.33 -10.44 1.59
N GLN A 29 -9.71 -11.46 0.81
CA GLN A 29 -11.12 -11.71 0.47
C GLN A 29 -11.98 -11.97 1.71
N GLU A 30 -11.50 -12.76 2.67
CA GLU A 30 -12.18 -13.01 3.93
C GLU A 30 -12.37 -11.71 4.73
N LEU A 31 -11.28 -10.94 4.90
CA LEU A 31 -11.29 -9.67 5.62
C LEU A 31 -12.22 -8.63 4.97
N TYR A 32 -12.27 -8.58 3.64
CA TYR A 32 -13.10 -7.62 2.91
C TYR A 32 -14.56 -8.04 2.85
N SER A 33 -14.89 -9.30 3.05
CA SER A 33 -16.27 -9.80 2.92
C SER A 33 -17.02 -9.84 4.25
N HIS A 34 -16.32 -9.90 5.39
CA HIS A 34 -16.94 -10.25 6.67
C HIS A 34 -16.90 -9.15 7.74
N TYR A 35 -16.25 -8.01 7.49
CA TYR A 35 -16.03 -6.95 8.49
C TYR A 35 -16.70 -5.61 8.13
N GLY A 36 -17.69 -5.64 7.25
CA GLY A 36 -18.45 -4.47 6.82
C GLY A 36 -17.68 -3.57 5.85
N ASN A 37 -18.10 -2.31 5.74
CA ASN A 37 -17.51 -1.36 4.80
C ASN A 37 -16.17 -0.83 5.33
N LEU A 38 -15.16 -0.95 4.47
CA LEU A 38 -13.81 -0.46 4.73
C LEU A 38 -13.64 0.91 4.09
N PHE A 39 -12.99 1.83 4.81
CA PHE A 39 -12.58 3.10 4.23
C PHE A 39 -11.14 3.02 3.70
N THR A 40 -10.32 2.09 4.19
CA THR A 40 -8.91 1.92 3.77
C THR A 40 -8.46 0.46 3.81
N SER A 41 -7.70 0.08 2.79
CA SER A 41 -6.84 -1.11 2.76
C SER A 41 -5.37 -0.70 2.75
N TRP A 42 -4.59 -1.17 3.71
CA TRP A 42 -3.20 -0.76 3.92
C TRP A 42 -2.24 -1.92 3.62
N HIS A 43 -1.37 -1.74 2.62
CA HIS A 43 -0.38 -2.72 2.17
C HIS A 43 1.06 -2.23 2.40
N ASP A 44 1.78 -2.86 3.32
CA ASP A 44 3.15 -2.48 3.70
C ASP A 44 4.19 -2.69 2.59
N GLY A 45 5.17 -1.81 2.54
CA GLY A 45 6.40 -2.02 1.80
C GLY A 45 7.56 -2.59 2.62
N ALA A 46 7.45 -2.61 3.96
CA ALA A 46 8.49 -3.10 4.85
C ALA A 46 8.77 -4.60 4.62
N ASN A 47 10.04 -4.94 4.47
CA ASN A 47 10.51 -6.31 4.27
C ASN A 47 11.96 -6.46 4.73
N GLY A 48 12.15 -7.15 5.86
CA GLY A 48 13.49 -7.43 6.42
C GLY A 48 14.12 -8.73 5.91
N GLY A 49 13.37 -9.54 5.15
CA GLY A 49 13.85 -10.80 4.58
C GLY A 49 13.98 -11.96 5.57
N ASP A 50 14.42 -11.73 6.81
CA ASP A 50 14.58 -12.78 7.83
C ASP A 50 13.25 -13.21 8.48
N GLY A 51 13.05 -14.51 8.69
CA GLY A 51 11.81 -14.99 9.29
C GLY A 51 11.85 -16.43 9.76
N TYR A 52 10.85 -16.81 10.56
CA TYR A 52 10.66 -18.19 11.02
C TYR A 52 10.32 -19.14 9.88
N TYR A 53 9.44 -18.71 8.96
CA TYR A 53 9.05 -19.41 7.73
C TYR A 53 8.78 -20.91 7.92
N GLY A 54 7.89 -21.24 8.86
CA GLY A 54 7.55 -22.63 9.21
C GLY A 54 8.73 -23.45 9.72
N ASN A 55 9.57 -22.85 10.57
CA ASN A 55 10.77 -23.41 11.18
C ASN A 55 12.04 -23.43 10.32
N ALA A 56 12.01 -22.88 9.10
CA ALA A 56 13.22 -22.76 8.27
C ALA A 56 14.24 -21.76 8.85
N ARG A 57 13.78 -20.68 9.54
CA ARG A 57 14.64 -19.66 10.17
C ARG A 57 15.71 -19.11 9.23
N GLU A 58 15.28 -18.67 8.06
CA GLU A 58 16.16 -18.25 6.95
C GLU A 58 15.84 -16.83 6.50
N THR A 59 16.69 -16.30 5.60
CA THR A 59 16.44 -15.03 4.92
C THR A 59 15.93 -15.30 3.52
N ARG A 60 14.76 -14.74 3.19
CA ARG A 60 14.17 -14.82 1.85
C ARG A 60 14.23 -13.46 1.17
N LYS A 61 14.67 -13.44 -0.09
CA LYS A 61 14.67 -12.25 -0.93
C LYS A 61 13.62 -12.42 -2.02
N ILE A 62 12.74 -11.43 -2.14
CA ILE A 62 11.73 -11.36 -3.21
C ILE A 62 12.00 -10.15 -4.09
N ASP A 63 11.60 -10.21 -5.35
CA ASP A 63 11.45 -9.02 -6.16
C ASP A 63 10.12 -8.35 -5.81
N ARG A 64 10.18 -7.29 -5.00
CA ARG A 64 9.00 -6.54 -4.54
C ARG A 64 8.15 -5.94 -5.67
N ALA A 65 8.73 -5.74 -6.86
CA ALA A 65 8.00 -5.20 -8.00
C ALA A 65 7.08 -6.26 -8.61
N THR A 66 7.50 -7.52 -8.67
CA THR A 66 6.79 -8.56 -9.42
C THR A 66 6.09 -9.57 -8.53
N TYR A 67 6.66 -9.89 -7.36
CA TYR A 67 6.24 -10.99 -6.51
C TYR A 67 4.77 -10.95 -6.09
N TYR A 68 4.27 -9.80 -5.64
CA TYR A 68 2.90 -9.68 -5.12
C TYR A 68 1.83 -9.51 -6.21
N ASP A 69 2.25 -9.25 -7.45
CA ASP A 69 1.36 -8.91 -8.57
C ASP A 69 0.23 -7.96 -8.11
N TRP A 70 0.68 -6.75 -7.74
CA TRP A 70 -0.16 -5.72 -7.14
C TRP A 70 -1.40 -5.36 -7.97
N PRO A 71 -1.36 -5.27 -9.31
CA PRO A 71 -2.55 -5.00 -10.11
C PRO A 71 -3.68 -6.01 -9.85
N ALA A 72 -3.39 -7.32 -9.82
CA ALA A 72 -4.40 -8.33 -9.53
C ALA A 72 -4.82 -8.33 -8.05
N THR A 73 -3.89 -8.04 -7.13
CA THR A 73 -4.20 -7.92 -5.70
C THR A 73 -5.13 -6.74 -5.41
N TRP A 74 -4.89 -5.57 -6.01
CA TRP A 74 -5.74 -4.38 -5.86
C TRP A 74 -7.10 -4.54 -6.53
N ALA A 75 -7.20 -5.33 -7.61
CA ALA A 75 -8.48 -5.65 -8.25
C ALA A 75 -9.46 -6.34 -7.26
N ILE A 76 -8.95 -7.08 -6.28
CA ILE A 76 -9.78 -7.66 -5.20
C ILE A 76 -10.41 -6.55 -4.36
N THR A 77 -9.62 -5.58 -3.90
CA THR A 77 -10.12 -4.43 -3.13
C THR A 77 -11.16 -3.66 -3.95
N ARG A 78 -10.86 -3.36 -5.23
CA ARG A 78 -11.81 -2.63 -6.10
C ARG A 78 -13.11 -3.38 -6.35
N LYS A 79 -13.08 -4.72 -6.36
CA LYS A 79 -14.26 -5.54 -6.56
C LYS A 79 -15.13 -5.65 -5.31
N ILE A 80 -14.53 -5.87 -4.14
CA ILE A 80 -15.25 -6.19 -2.90
C ILE A 80 -15.54 -4.92 -2.08
N GLN A 81 -14.60 -3.98 -2.05
CA GLN A 81 -14.63 -2.75 -1.26
C GLN A 81 -14.33 -1.53 -2.16
N PRO A 82 -15.22 -1.19 -3.11
CA PRO A 82 -14.94 -0.17 -4.14
C PRO A 82 -14.69 1.23 -3.57
N GLU A 83 -15.27 1.55 -2.41
CA GLU A 83 -15.12 2.84 -1.73
C GLU A 83 -13.85 2.91 -0.85
N ALA A 84 -13.14 1.79 -0.65
CA ALA A 84 -11.93 1.78 0.15
C ALA A 84 -10.75 2.35 -0.64
N VAL A 85 -10.03 3.29 -0.02
CA VAL A 85 -8.76 3.79 -0.55
C VAL A 85 -7.64 2.79 -0.27
N ILE A 86 -6.74 2.60 -1.23
CA ILE A 86 -5.62 1.68 -1.17
C ILE A 86 -4.35 2.47 -0.84
N PHE A 87 -3.80 2.20 0.33
CA PHE A 87 -2.48 2.68 0.73
C PHE A 87 -1.40 1.66 0.35
N GLY A 88 -0.27 2.17 -0.12
CA GLY A 88 1.01 1.46 -0.16
C GLY A 88 2.17 2.45 -0.29
N ASP A 89 3.42 1.95 -0.25
CA ASP A 89 4.62 2.77 -0.47
C ASP A 89 4.50 3.67 -1.72
N VAL A 90 3.93 3.09 -2.78
CA VAL A 90 3.52 3.76 -4.01
C VAL A 90 2.08 3.36 -4.37
N GLY A 91 1.19 3.41 -3.39
CA GLY A 91 -0.21 3.01 -3.54
C GLY A 91 -0.96 3.85 -4.59
N PRO A 92 -2.01 3.30 -5.22
CA PRO A 92 -2.73 3.97 -6.29
C PRO A 92 -3.60 5.14 -5.80
N ASP A 93 -4.01 5.14 -4.51
CA ASP A 93 -4.86 6.20 -3.93
C ASP A 93 -4.13 7.04 -2.89
N ILE A 94 -3.37 6.39 -2.00
CA ILE A 94 -2.58 7.04 -0.97
C ILE A 94 -1.14 6.54 -1.03
N ARG A 95 -0.19 7.47 -1.00
CA ARG A 95 1.24 7.20 -0.94
C ARG A 95 1.81 7.47 0.45
N TRP A 96 2.88 6.76 0.78
CA TRP A 96 3.67 7.08 1.96
C TRP A 96 4.41 8.42 1.82
N VAL A 97 4.54 9.16 2.92
CA VAL A 97 5.19 10.48 2.94
C VAL A 97 6.72 10.39 2.93
N GLY A 98 7.28 9.20 3.18
CA GLY A 98 8.72 8.93 3.13
C GLY A 98 9.44 8.97 4.48
N ASN A 99 8.71 9.13 5.59
CA ASN A 99 9.23 8.99 6.95
C ASN A 99 8.14 8.51 7.91
N GLU A 100 8.56 8.06 9.10
CA GLU A 100 7.68 7.61 10.18
C GLU A 100 7.43 8.70 11.24
N GLU A 101 8.10 9.86 11.12
CA GLU A 101 7.95 11.00 12.05
C GLU A 101 6.67 11.81 11.78
N GLY A 102 6.01 11.57 10.64
CA GLY A 102 4.77 12.25 10.27
C GLY A 102 4.99 13.63 9.65
N HIS A 103 6.18 13.90 9.11
CA HIS A 103 6.52 15.18 8.51
C HIS A 103 6.34 15.13 6.99
N ALA A 104 5.46 15.97 6.45
CA ALA A 104 5.43 16.24 5.01
C ALA A 104 6.49 17.28 4.64
N GLY A 105 7.03 17.19 3.42
CA GLY A 105 7.85 18.26 2.87
C GLY A 105 7.08 19.57 2.78
N GLU A 106 7.79 20.70 2.84
CA GLU A 106 7.20 22.05 2.75
C GLU A 106 6.30 22.20 1.51
N THR A 107 6.75 21.65 0.38
CA THR A 107 5.92 21.48 -0.82
C THR A 107 5.53 20.01 -0.97
N CYS A 108 4.23 19.71 -0.90
CA CYS A 108 3.70 18.35 -1.01
C CYS A 108 2.49 18.31 -1.97
N TRP A 109 2.75 17.93 -3.22
CA TRP A 109 1.70 17.83 -4.25
C TRP A 109 0.86 16.57 -4.10
N ALA A 110 -0.45 16.65 -4.30
CA ALA A 110 -1.31 15.47 -4.33
C ALA A 110 -1.00 14.56 -5.53
N THR A 111 -0.57 15.16 -6.65
CA THR A 111 -0.12 14.47 -7.87
C THR A 111 1.34 14.05 -7.75
N TYR A 112 1.67 12.84 -8.20
CA TYR A 112 3.07 12.40 -8.31
C TYR A 112 3.23 11.36 -9.42
N GLU A 113 4.43 11.28 -10.00
CA GLU A 113 4.84 10.21 -10.91
C GLU A 113 5.74 9.23 -10.13
N PRO A 114 5.30 7.99 -9.90
CA PRO A 114 6.09 6.96 -9.22
C PRO A 114 7.40 6.67 -9.95
N GLN A 115 8.53 7.01 -9.33
CA GLN A 115 9.86 6.61 -9.81
C GLN A 115 10.32 5.33 -9.12
N ALA A 116 10.93 4.42 -9.88
CA ALA A 116 11.62 3.28 -9.28
C ALA A 116 12.98 3.70 -8.71
N PRO A 117 13.51 2.96 -7.69
CA PRO A 117 14.83 3.24 -7.14
C PRO A 117 15.96 3.00 -8.16
N GLU A 118 15.72 2.14 -9.15
CA GLU A 118 16.68 1.84 -10.21
C GLU A 118 16.20 2.43 -11.53
N GLU A 119 17.11 3.11 -12.23
CA GLU A 119 16.88 3.71 -13.53
C GLU A 119 16.46 2.63 -14.56
N GLY A 120 15.35 2.87 -15.26
CA GLY A 120 14.80 1.94 -16.26
C GLY A 120 13.88 0.84 -15.73
N LYS A 121 13.72 0.68 -14.40
CA LYS A 121 12.67 -0.19 -13.84
C LYS A 121 11.40 0.63 -13.62
N SER A 122 10.24 0.05 -13.91
CA SER A 122 8.95 0.63 -13.50
C SER A 122 8.56 0.03 -12.15
N ARG A 123 8.09 0.87 -11.22
CA ARG A 123 7.28 0.34 -10.11
C ARG A 123 5.93 -0.07 -10.70
N PRO A 124 5.31 -1.17 -10.23
CA PRO A 124 3.96 -1.52 -10.66
C PRO A 124 3.06 -0.33 -10.39
N MET A 125 2.71 0.36 -11.47
CA MET A 125 1.89 1.53 -11.44
C MET A 125 0.55 1.13 -12.00
N VAL A 126 -0.51 1.42 -11.27
CA VAL A 126 -1.82 1.69 -11.89
C VAL A 126 -2.09 3.16 -11.66
N LEU A 127 -1.48 4.02 -12.47
CA LEU A 127 -1.92 5.40 -12.64
C LEU A 127 -1.61 5.87 -14.07
N ARG A 128 -2.23 5.21 -15.06
CA ARG A 128 -2.74 5.94 -16.22
C ARG A 128 -4.23 6.15 -15.99
N ASN A 129 -4.60 7.39 -15.67
CA ASN A 129 -5.95 7.92 -15.53
C ASN A 129 -6.80 7.42 -14.36
N MET A 130 -6.60 7.98 -13.16
CA MET A 130 -7.73 8.23 -12.25
C MET A 130 -8.43 9.53 -12.68
N ASN A 131 -9.35 9.39 -13.64
CA ASN A 131 -10.16 10.48 -14.17
C ASN A 131 -11.40 10.73 -13.28
N TRP A 132 -11.22 10.89 -11.97
CA TRP A 132 -12.30 11.34 -11.06
C TRP A 132 -12.26 12.85 -10.77
N ALA A 133 -11.29 13.57 -11.35
CA ALA A 133 -11.31 15.02 -11.43
C ALA A 133 -11.22 15.44 -12.91
N LEU A 134 -12.07 16.39 -13.30
CA LEU A 134 -12.10 17.14 -14.57
C LEU A 134 -12.99 16.56 -15.69
N LYS A 135 -14.31 16.71 -15.52
CA LYS A 135 -15.09 17.40 -16.56
C LYS A 135 -15.16 18.89 -16.24
N ALA A 136 -14.09 19.62 -16.59
CA ALA A 136 -14.15 21.04 -16.93
C ALA A 136 -12.85 21.41 -17.64
N PRO A 137 -12.89 21.87 -18.90
CA PRO A 137 -11.69 22.35 -19.57
C PRO A 137 -11.36 23.76 -19.05
N GLY A 138 -10.12 23.93 -18.59
CA GLY A 138 -9.48 25.24 -18.47
C GLY A 138 -9.73 26.01 -17.18
N THR A 139 -9.20 25.53 -16.05
CA THR A 139 -8.84 26.41 -14.92
C THR A 139 -7.68 25.81 -14.14
N ALA A 140 -6.57 26.56 -14.04
CA ALA A 140 -5.57 26.31 -13.00
C ALA A 140 -6.27 26.42 -11.63
N SER A 141 -6.26 25.36 -10.83
CA SER A 141 -6.91 25.35 -9.52
C SER A 141 -5.92 25.03 -8.40
N THR A 142 -5.40 26.09 -7.82
CA THR A 142 -5.28 26.36 -6.37
C THR A 142 -5.42 25.16 -5.41
N GLY A 143 -4.36 24.92 -4.62
CA GLY A 143 -4.41 24.61 -3.18
C GLY A 143 -5.23 23.39 -2.74
N CYS A 144 -4.53 22.32 -2.36
CA CYS A 144 -5.12 21.25 -1.55
C CYS A 144 -5.35 21.76 -0.11
N PRO A 145 -6.57 21.70 0.45
CA PRO A 145 -6.79 22.05 1.84
C PRO A 145 -6.09 21.02 2.75
N GLN A 146 -5.28 21.51 3.69
CA GLN A 146 -4.49 20.76 4.68
C GLN A 146 -5.29 19.75 5.55
N ASN A 147 -6.61 19.68 5.39
CA ASN A 147 -7.53 18.94 6.27
C ASN A 147 -7.66 17.44 6.00
N VAL A 148 -7.19 16.93 4.86
CA VAL A 148 -7.24 15.47 4.59
C VAL A 148 -6.05 14.76 5.22
N MET A 149 -4.87 15.38 5.22
CA MET A 149 -3.66 14.81 5.85
C MET A 149 -3.68 14.90 7.38
N SER A 150 -4.30 15.95 7.95
CA SER A 150 -4.34 16.14 9.41
C SER A 150 -5.26 15.15 10.14
N HIS A 151 -6.26 14.58 9.46
CA HIS A 151 -7.14 13.56 10.05
C HIS A 151 -6.44 12.21 10.24
N PHE A 152 -5.47 11.85 9.40
CA PHE A 152 -4.72 10.58 9.53
C PHE A 152 -3.63 10.64 10.61
N ALA A 153 -2.96 11.78 10.77
CA ALA A 153 -1.99 11.99 11.85
C ALA A 153 -2.65 12.01 13.24
N ARG A 154 -3.87 12.57 13.35
CA ARG A 154 -4.62 12.64 14.62
C ARG A 154 -5.29 11.32 15.03
N ALA A 155 -5.50 10.38 14.11
CA ALA A 155 -6.21 9.13 14.37
C ALA A 155 -5.34 8.03 15.02
N GLY A 156 -4.07 8.29 15.35
CA GLY A 156 -3.20 7.31 16.01
C GLY A 156 -2.88 6.07 15.17
N PHE A 157 -3.06 6.14 13.84
CA PHE A 157 -2.83 5.02 12.91
C PHE A 157 -1.36 4.86 12.49
N ILE A 158 -0.45 5.65 13.07
CA ILE A 158 1.00 5.48 12.95
C ILE A 158 1.43 4.55 14.09
N MET A 159 1.45 3.25 13.84
CA MET A 159 2.19 2.34 14.71
C MET A 159 3.68 2.46 14.37
N PRO A 160 4.57 2.68 15.35
CA PRO A 160 6.00 2.70 15.08
C PRO A 160 6.41 1.31 14.58
N ALA A 161 7.00 1.23 13.39
CA ALA A 161 7.74 0.05 13.03
C ALA A 161 8.94 0.01 13.99
N LYS A 162 8.90 -0.90 14.97
CA LYS A 162 10.08 -1.15 15.80
C LYS A 162 11.18 -1.59 14.85
N THR A 163 12.13 -0.69 14.61
CA THR A 163 13.46 -1.05 14.14
C THR A 163 14.00 -2.09 15.12
N ALA A 164 14.11 -3.33 14.65
CA ALA A 164 14.85 -4.35 15.37
C ALA A 164 16.31 -3.87 15.40
N LYS A 165 16.77 -3.50 16.60
CA LYS A 165 18.20 -3.34 16.90
C LYS A 165 18.88 -4.70 16.92
#